data_AF-A0AAD7BKY9-F1
#
_entry.id   AF-A0AAD7BKY9-F1
#
_cell.length_a   1.000
_cell.length_b   1.000
_cell.length_c   1.000
_cell.angle_alpha   90.00
_cell.angle_beta   90.00
_cell.angle_gamma   90.00
#
_symmetry.space_group_name_H-M   'P 1'
#
loop_
_entity.id
_entity.type
_entity.pdbx_description
1 polymer ?
#
loop_
_entity_poly.entity_id
_entity_poly.type
_entity_poly.pdbx_seq_one_letter_code
_entity_poly.pdbx_strand_id
1 'polypeptide(L)'
;MTYTKGIAPIVTVSGPGNLHHLSYASNAGIENVVGIIPTTNEGITNFLLGFSYTWTGYAFYWDGAGPAYWRLANDTFLREPVGTSWSSATGVPWGTEIELNINVEAQLTGAANRDDEVTVFIIPDDLD
;
A
#
# COMPACT_ATOMS: atom_id res chain seq x y z
N MET A 1 8.65 -9.76 9.29
CA MET A 1 7.48 -9.49 10.17
C MET A 1 6.22 -9.89 9.42
N THR A 2 5.37 -10.74 10.04
CA THR A 2 4.20 -11.34 9.40
C THR A 2 2.98 -10.44 9.49
N TYR A 3 2.31 -10.21 8.36
CA TYR A 3 1.01 -9.53 8.34
C TYR A 3 -0.10 -10.47 8.80
N THR A 4 -0.91 -10.05 9.76
CA THR A 4 -2.06 -10.81 10.29
C THR A 4 -3.28 -9.93 10.52
N LYS A 5 -4.44 -10.55 10.71
CA LYS A 5 -5.75 -9.87 10.82
C LYS A 5 -5.72 -8.74 11.87
N GLY A 6 -6.18 -7.56 11.46
CA GLY A 6 -6.39 -6.41 12.36
C GLY A 6 -5.19 -5.48 12.51
N ILE A 7 -4.06 -5.78 11.86
CA ILE A 7 -2.92 -4.88 11.75
C ILE A 7 -2.93 -4.35 10.32
N ALA A 8 -2.83 -3.03 10.12
CA ALA A 8 -2.79 -2.41 8.79
C ALA A 8 -1.43 -1.74 8.57
N PRO A 9 -0.86 -1.75 7.35
CA PRO A 9 0.28 -0.92 7.00
C PRO A 9 -0.13 0.54 7.00
N ILE A 10 0.75 1.39 7.51
CA ILE A 10 0.68 2.84 7.39
C ILE A 10 1.85 3.27 6.51
N VAL A 11 1.58 4.05 5.47
CA VAL A 11 2.57 4.68 4.63
C VAL A 11 2.65 6.16 4.98
N THR A 12 3.80 6.61 5.44
CA THR A 12 4.11 8.01 5.75
C THR A 12 4.97 8.57 4.62
N VAL A 13 4.51 9.65 3.99
CA VAL A 13 5.22 10.31 2.89
C VAL A 13 5.50 11.78 3.23
N SER A 14 6.50 12.35 2.59
CA SER A 14 6.78 13.79 2.62
C SER A 14 6.62 14.39 1.22
N GLY A 15 5.81 15.44 1.12
CA GLY A 15 5.58 16.16 -0.13
C GLY A 15 4.49 15.55 -1.02
N PRO A 16 4.17 16.24 -2.14
CA PRO A 16 3.10 15.83 -3.05
C PRO A 16 3.50 14.60 -3.89
N GLY A 17 2.50 13.82 -4.29
CA GLY A 17 2.69 12.63 -5.11
C GLY A 17 1.49 11.68 -5.08
N ASN A 18 1.72 10.46 -5.52
CA ASN A 18 0.72 9.41 -5.70
C ASN A 18 1.12 8.15 -4.94
N LEU A 19 0.23 7.66 -4.07
CA LEU A 19 0.34 6.32 -3.53
C LEU A 19 -0.43 5.37 -4.45
N HIS A 20 0.31 4.49 -5.12
CA HIS A 20 -0.26 3.44 -5.95
C HIS A 20 -0.50 2.19 -5.11
N HIS A 21 -1.66 1.56 -5.26
CA HIS A 21 -2.07 0.39 -4.50
C HIS A 21 -2.69 -0.66 -5.42
N LEU A 22 -2.37 -1.93 -5.16
CA LEU A 22 -2.83 -3.10 -5.91
C LEU A 22 -3.29 -4.17 -4.93
N SER A 23 -4.47 -4.72 -5.16
CA SER A 23 -5.00 -5.92 -4.52
C SER A 23 -5.07 -7.05 -5.55
N TYR A 24 -4.46 -8.19 -5.24
CA TYR A 24 -4.32 -9.31 -6.17
C TYR A 24 -4.46 -10.69 -5.50
N ALA A 25 -4.50 -11.74 -6.32
CA ALA A 25 -4.74 -13.12 -5.87
C ALA A 25 -6.08 -13.25 -5.14
N SER A 26 -7.18 -12.98 -5.85
CA SER A 26 -8.52 -13.09 -5.28
C SER A 26 -8.86 -14.52 -4.87
N ASN A 27 -9.42 -14.68 -3.66
CA ASN A 27 -10.00 -15.95 -3.20
C ASN A 27 -11.47 -16.13 -3.63
N ALA A 28 -12.07 -15.12 -4.26
CA ALA A 28 -13.46 -15.12 -4.72
C ALA A 28 -13.57 -15.17 -6.25
N GLY A 29 -12.46 -15.28 -6.96
CA GLY A 29 -12.42 -15.28 -8.43
C GLY A 29 -12.71 -13.91 -9.06
N ILE A 30 -12.52 -12.84 -8.31
CA ILE A 30 -12.67 -11.45 -8.79
C ILE A 30 -11.33 -11.01 -9.39
N GLU A 31 -11.38 -10.15 -10.40
CA GLU A 31 -10.18 -9.55 -10.98
C GLU A 31 -9.34 -8.79 -9.95
N ASN A 32 -8.06 -8.59 -10.27
CA ASN A 32 -7.19 -7.75 -9.45
C ASN A 32 -7.67 -6.30 -9.54
N VAL A 33 -7.40 -5.51 -8.51
CA VAL A 33 -7.82 -4.12 -8.44
C VAL A 33 -6.61 -3.24 -8.20
N VAL A 34 -6.45 -2.23 -9.04
CA VAL A 34 -5.40 -1.21 -8.90
C VAL A 34 -6.04 0.14 -8.67
N GLY A 35 -5.42 0.99 -7.86
CA GLY A 35 -5.82 2.38 -7.80
C GLY A 35 -4.75 3.30 -7.24
N ILE A 36 -5.06 4.59 -7.28
CA ILE A 36 -4.16 5.67 -6.96
C ILE A 36 -4.81 6.63 -5.96
N ILE A 37 -4.07 7.00 -4.92
CA ILE A 37 -4.48 8.04 -3.97
C ILE A 37 -3.46 9.17 -4.06
N PRO A 38 -3.84 10.33 -4.62
CA PRO A 38 -2.97 11.48 -4.68
C PRO A 38 -2.93 12.24 -3.34
N THR A 39 -1.83 12.92 -3.07
CA THR A 39 -1.75 14.00 -2.09
C THR A 39 -1.04 15.19 -2.70
N THR A 40 -1.59 16.39 -2.48
CA THR A 40 -0.95 17.66 -2.87
C THR A 40 -0.28 18.35 -1.69
N ASN A 41 -0.25 17.71 -0.51
CA ASN A 41 0.33 18.29 0.70
C ASN A 41 1.86 18.35 0.58
N GLU A 42 2.44 19.52 0.83
CA GLU A 42 3.90 19.69 0.85
C GLU A 42 4.56 19.17 2.13
N GLY A 43 3.78 18.96 3.18
CA GLY A 43 4.21 18.38 4.46
C GLY A 43 4.11 16.85 4.50
N ILE A 44 3.80 16.31 5.68
CA ILE A 44 3.64 14.88 5.89
C ILE A 44 2.20 14.44 5.57
N THR A 45 2.06 13.32 4.87
CA THR A 45 0.77 12.63 4.70
C THR A 45 0.92 11.18 5.18
N ASN A 46 -0.03 10.71 5.99
CA ASN A 46 -0.13 9.31 6.40
C ASN A 46 -1.29 8.65 5.66
N PHE A 47 -1.03 7.49 5.07
CA PHE A 47 -2.01 6.64 4.41
C PHE A 47 -2.16 5.34 5.20
N LEU A 48 -3.37 5.04 5.65
CA LEU A 48 -3.74 3.74 6.20
C LEU A 48 -4.21 2.84 5.07
N LEU A 49 -3.51 1.73 4.84
CA LEU A 49 -3.89 0.77 3.81
C LEU A 49 -4.84 -0.26 4.44
N GLY A 50 -6.10 -0.21 4.05
CA GLY A 50 -7.13 -1.17 4.38
C GLY A 50 -7.10 -2.37 3.44
N PHE A 51 -7.43 -3.54 3.97
CA PHE A 51 -7.35 -4.83 3.29
C PHE A 51 -8.76 -5.43 3.22
N SER A 52 -9.20 -5.83 2.03
CA SER A 52 -10.42 -6.60 1.85
C SER A 52 -10.14 -8.10 2.02
N TYR A 53 -11.07 -8.86 2.61
CA TYR A 53 -10.90 -10.32 2.70
C TYR A 53 -11.00 -11.04 1.34
N THR A 54 -11.27 -10.31 0.26
CA THR A 54 -11.36 -10.81 -1.11
C THR A 54 -10.01 -11.15 -1.74
N TRP A 55 -8.92 -10.49 -1.35
CA TRP A 55 -7.59 -10.67 -1.93
C TRP A 55 -6.59 -11.10 -0.87
N THR A 56 -5.62 -11.93 -1.26
CA THR A 56 -4.57 -12.43 -0.36
C THR A 56 -3.22 -11.77 -0.60
N GLY A 57 -3.07 -11.00 -1.68
CA GLY A 57 -1.88 -10.24 -2.00
C GLY A 57 -2.21 -8.76 -2.13
N TYR A 58 -1.33 -7.92 -1.57
CA TYR A 58 -1.40 -6.47 -1.68
C TYR A 58 -0.04 -5.95 -2.03
N ALA A 59 0.02 -4.92 -2.86
CA ALA A 59 1.26 -4.23 -3.18
C ALA A 59 1.02 -2.73 -3.28
N PHE A 60 2.03 -1.95 -2.92
CA PHE A 60 1.98 -0.51 -3.07
C PHE A 60 3.36 0.07 -3.35
N TYR A 61 3.36 1.23 -3.99
CA TYR A 61 4.57 2.02 -4.19
C TYR A 61 4.23 3.51 -4.13
N TRP A 62 5.24 4.32 -3.84
CA TRP A 62 5.13 5.77 -3.81
C TRP A 62 5.82 6.38 -5.03
N ASP A 63 5.09 7.23 -5.74
CA ASP A 63 5.62 8.11 -6.79
C ASP A 63 5.35 9.55 -6.41
N GLY A 64 6.33 10.19 -5.77
CA GLY A 64 6.21 11.55 -5.31
C GLY A 64 7.53 12.24 -5.04
N ALA A 65 7.44 13.51 -4.65
CA ALA A 65 8.59 14.41 -4.58
C ALA A 65 9.57 14.09 -3.44
N GLY A 66 9.09 13.53 -2.33
CA GLY A 66 9.89 13.22 -1.16
C GLY A 66 9.87 11.73 -0.78
N PRO A 67 10.59 11.37 0.29
CA PRO A 67 10.70 9.98 0.73
C PRO A 67 9.37 9.46 1.28
N ALA A 68 9.19 8.15 1.17
CA ALA A 68 8.09 7.41 1.75
C ALA A 68 8.60 6.23 2.55
N TYR A 69 8.01 6.04 3.73
CA TYR A 69 8.29 4.91 4.61
C TYR A 69 6.99 4.22 4.97
N TRP A 70 7.04 2.90 5.16
CA TRP A 70 5.92 2.16 5.71
C TRP A 70 6.27 1.54 7.05
N ARG A 71 5.22 1.29 7.83
CA ARG A 71 5.24 0.56 9.08
C ARG A 71 3.95 -0.22 9.27
N LEU A 72 3.92 -1.17 10.18
CA LEU A 72 2.65 -1.70 10.66
C LEU A 72 2.04 -0.75 11.70
N ALA A 73 0.72 -0.63 11.74
CA ALA A 73 0.04 0.28 12.67
C ALA A 73 0.39 0.00 14.14
N ASN A 74 0.64 -1.26 14.49
CA ASN A 74 1.03 -1.70 15.83
C ASN A 74 2.55 -1.64 16.10
N ASP A 75 3.36 -1.22 15.12
CA ASP A 75 4.80 -1.08 15.25
C ASP A 75 5.21 0.36 14.88
N THR A 76 5.54 1.15 15.89
CA THR A 76 5.94 2.55 15.72
C THR A 76 7.44 2.70 15.49
N PHE A 77 8.23 1.64 15.68
CA PHE A 77 9.69 1.67 15.61
C PHE A 77 10.22 1.23 14.23
N LEU A 78 9.53 0.29 13.58
CA LEU A 78 9.88 -0.13 12.23
C LEU A 78 9.53 0.98 11.22
N ARG A 79 10.52 1.41 10.44
CA ARG A 79 10.34 2.33 9.30
C ARG A 79 11.17 1.82 8.14
N GLU A 80 10.51 1.24 7.16
CA GLU A 80 11.15 0.68 5.97
C GLU A 80 10.77 1.51 4.74
N PRO A 81 11.66 1.67 3.75
CA PRO A 81 11.34 2.43 2.55
C PRO A 81 10.19 1.76 1.77
N VAL A 82 9.32 2.59 1.21
CA VAL A 82 8.28 2.14 0.28
C VAL A 82 8.90 1.87 -1.08
N GLY A 83 8.36 0.89 -1.80
CA GLY A 83 8.69 0.66 -3.20
C GLY A 83 8.46 1.90 -4.09
N THR A 84 9.04 1.91 -5.28
CA THR A 84 9.02 3.07 -6.20
C THR A 84 8.36 2.80 -7.55
N SER A 85 7.98 1.54 -7.82
CA SER A 85 7.31 1.13 -9.05
C SER A 85 6.64 -0.22 -8.86
N TRP A 86 5.84 -0.66 -9.83
CA TRP A 86 5.31 -2.03 -9.85
C TRP A 86 6.37 -3.12 -10.06
N SER A 87 7.53 -2.77 -10.61
CA SER A 87 8.68 -3.68 -10.72
C SER A 87 9.52 -3.76 -9.43
N SER A 88 9.27 -2.85 -8.47
CA SER A 88 9.96 -2.77 -7.17
C SER A 88 9.01 -2.23 -6.10
N ALA A 89 7.90 -2.93 -5.88
CA ALA A 89 6.85 -2.55 -4.94
C ALA A 89 7.11 -3.09 -3.52
N THR A 90 6.43 -2.54 -2.52
CA THR A 90 6.28 -3.16 -1.21
C THR A 90 5.09 -4.12 -1.25
N GLY A 91 5.32 -5.39 -0.96
CA GLY A 91 4.31 -6.45 -0.95
C GLY A 91 3.84 -6.80 0.45
N VAL A 92 2.53 -6.86 0.66
CA VAL A 92 1.89 -7.27 1.92
C VAL A 92 1.03 -8.51 1.67
N PRO A 93 1.66 -9.68 1.50
CA PRO A 93 0.94 -10.94 1.40
C PRO A 93 0.28 -11.32 2.73
N TRP A 94 -0.90 -11.93 2.65
CA TRP A 94 -1.67 -12.35 3.82
C TRP A 94 -1.01 -13.52 4.55
N GLY A 95 -0.76 -13.37 5.84
CA GLY A 95 -0.28 -14.46 6.70
C GLY A 95 1.19 -14.82 6.50
N THR A 96 1.91 -14.07 5.68
CA THR A 96 3.35 -14.21 5.47
C THR A 96 4.08 -12.90 5.76
N GLU A 97 5.40 -12.92 5.64
CA GLU A 97 6.20 -11.72 5.86
C GLU A 97 5.98 -10.68 4.76
N ILE A 98 6.08 -9.40 5.14
CA ILE A 98 6.11 -8.30 4.17
C ILE A 98 7.38 -8.40 3.32
N GLU A 99 7.20 -8.22 2.02
CA GLU A 99 8.24 -8.35 1.02
C GLU A 99 8.62 -6.97 0.49
N LEU A 100 9.91 -6.69 0.39
CA LEU A 100 10.42 -5.43 -0.16
C LEU A 100 10.94 -5.65 -1.58
N ASN A 101 10.74 -4.66 -2.45
CA ASN A 101 11.25 -4.63 -3.83
C ASN A 101 10.77 -5.81 -4.70
N ILE A 102 9.48 -6.16 -4.59
CA ILE A 102 8.89 -7.23 -5.41
C ILE A 102 8.42 -6.70 -6.77
N ASN A 103 8.49 -7.55 -7.80
CA ASN A 103 7.88 -7.26 -9.09
C ASN A 103 6.47 -7.88 -9.15
N VAL A 104 5.47 -7.02 -9.31
CA VAL A 104 4.05 -7.38 -9.43
C VAL A 104 3.43 -6.96 -10.75
N GLU A 105 4.22 -6.57 -11.76
CA GLU A 105 3.70 -6.09 -13.06
C GLU A 105 2.77 -7.09 -13.73
N ALA A 106 3.06 -8.40 -13.62
CA ALA A 106 2.20 -9.44 -14.16
C ALA A 106 0.76 -9.38 -13.60
N GLN A 107 0.60 -8.92 -12.35
CA GLN A 107 -0.69 -8.83 -11.67
C GLN A 107 -1.54 -7.64 -12.14
N LEU A 108 -0.96 -6.69 -12.89
CA LEU A 108 -1.69 -5.57 -13.48
C LEU A 108 -2.48 -5.97 -14.73
N THR A 109 -2.14 -7.11 -15.34
CA THR A 109 -2.78 -7.57 -16.57
C THR A 109 -4.24 -7.88 -16.30
N GLY A 110 -5.15 -7.08 -16.86
CA GLY A 110 -6.59 -7.22 -16.64
C GLY A 110 -7.06 -6.76 -15.25
N ALA A 111 -6.23 -6.00 -14.52
CA ALA A 111 -6.68 -5.38 -13.27
C ALA A 111 -7.67 -4.24 -13.55
N ALA A 112 -8.76 -4.19 -12.79
CA ALA A 112 -9.69 -3.08 -12.83
C ALA A 112 -9.09 -1.86 -12.12
N ASN A 113 -9.16 -0.70 -12.78
CA ASN A 113 -8.85 0.57 -12.13
C ASN A 113 -9.98 0.95 -11.17
N ARG A 114 -9.61 1.35 -9.95
CA ARG A 114 -10.50 1.81 -8.89
C ARG A 114 -9.92 3.00 -8.13
N ASP A 115 -9.38 3.99 -8.84
CA ASP A 115 -8.76 5.18 -8.24
C ASP A 115 -9.66 5.85 -7.17
N ASP A 116 -10.99 5.83 -7.34
CA ASP A 116 -11.97 6.40 -6.39
C ASP A 116 -12.58 5.39 -5.37
N GLU A 117 -12.21 4.11 -5.45
CA GLU A 117 -12.76 3.04 -4.60
C GLU A 117 -11.67 2.23 -3.88
N VAL A 118 -10.43 2.74 -3.84
CA VAL A 118 -9.32 2.05 -3.18
C VAL A 118 -9.56 2.00 -1.67
N THR A 119 -9.18 0.90 -1.04
CA THR A 119 -9.23 0.73 0.41
C THR A 119 -8.08 1.44 1.12
N VAL A 120 -7.76 2.68 0.75
CA VAL A 120 -6.69 3.46 1.36
C VAL A 120 -7.25 4.78 1.86
N PHE A 121 -6.89 5.15 3.09
CA PHE A 121 -7.44 6.32 3.77
C PHE A 121 -6.31 7.25 4.22
N ILE A 122 -6.45 8.55 3.97
CA ILE A 122 -5.54 9.54 4.58
C ILE A 122 -5.96 9.73 6.04
N ILE A 123 -5.00 9.61 6.95
CA ILE A 123 -5.21 9.69 8.40
C ILE A 123 -4.39 10.86 9.00
N PRO A 124 -4.84 11.46 10.12
CA PRO A 124 -4.06 12.46 10.85
C PRO A 124 -2.68 11.93 11.28
N ASP A 125 -1.73 12.84 11.51
CA ASP A 125 -0.41 12.51 12.07
C ASP A 125 -0.51 12.03 13.53
N ASP A 126 -1.51 12.54 14.25
CA ASP A 126 -1.79 12.27 15.65
C ASP A 126 -2.62 10.98 15.81
N LEU A 127 -2.04 9.84 15.46
CA LEU A 127 -2.57 8.52 15.85
C LEU A 127 -1.70 7.94 16.96
N ASP A 128 -1.79 8.54 18.14
CA ASP A 128 -1.33 7.94 19.40
C ASP A 128 -2.23 6.77 19.82
#